data_AF-A0A3A6U0R8-F1
#
_entry.id   AF-A0A3A6U0R8-F1
#
_cell.length_a   1.000
_cell.length_b   1.000
_cell.length_c   1.000
_cell.angle_alpha   90.00
_cell.angle_beta   90.00
_cell.angle_gamma   90.00
#
_symmetry.space_group_name_H-M   'P 1'
#
loop_
_entity.id
_entity.type
_entity.pdbx_description
1 polymer ?
#
loop_
_entity_poly.entity_id
_entity_poly.type
_entity_poly.pdbx_seq_one_letter_code
_entity_poly.pdbx_strand_id
1 'polypeptide(L)'
;MSPSIVGNSSSSVTTNTNVLNSGAVVNASSDGGLPQAQGDSMFSNGIHTLFNNMNMLSEQASDKYKMLQEKANLSRDAHSMANQLDEVIGGVSVSGQDATAEIPKEALDFMKKMHIPVDGLSVEDFLKKNGTNLKKGQLQAVKNALETESNRASDFVSQSQLQLQGLLQKYNVTVSLINAMQTLLAEMNKTIAQNIR
;
A
#
# COMPACT_ATOMS: atom_id res chain seq x y z
N MET A 1 -27.08 14.03 -35.88
CA MET A 1 -27.22 14.30 -34.43
C MET A 1 -26.30 13.34 -33.69
N SER A 2 -25.33 13.90 -32.95
CA SER A 2 -24.40 13.31 -31.96
C SER A 2 -23.41 12.21 -32.39
N PRO A 3 -22.22 12.06 -31.73
CA PRO A 3 -21.42 13.05 -30.98
C PRO A 3 -19.91 13.02 -31.32
N SER A 4 -19.22 14.14 -31.05
CA SER A 4 -17.76 14.30 -31.16
C SER A 4 -17.03 14.00 -29.85
N ILE A 5 -15.79 13.57 -30.01
CA ILE A 5 -14.87 12.96 -29.05
C ILE A 5 -14.08 13.99 -28.22
N VAL A 6 -14.01 13.71 -26.91
CA VAL A 6 -12.92 13.88 -25.92
C VAL A 6 -12.46 15.28 -25.53
N GLY A 7 -12.65 15.55 -24.24
CA GLY A 7 -12.20 16.73 -23.51
C GLY A 7 -10.71 16.68 -23.14
N ASN A 8 -10.12 17.87 -23.17
CA ASN A 8 -8.82 18.21 -22.63
C ASN A 8 -8.99 18.62 -21.16
N SER A 9 -8.35 17.90 -20.23
CA SER A 9 -8.26 18.27 -18.82
C SER A 9 -6.78 18.36 -18.40
N SER A 10 -6.20 19.53 -18.63
CA SER A 10 -4.92 19.95 -18.04
C SER A 10 -5.15 20.42 -16.59
N SER A 11 -5.02 19.53 -15.61
CA SER A 11 -4.97 19.90 -14.19
C SER A 11 -3.52 20.16 -13.76
N SER A 12 -3.10 21.43 -13.85
CA SER A 12 -1.86 21.91 -13.24
C SER A 12 -2.01 21.98 -11.72
N VAL A 13 -1.34 21.09 -10.99
CA VAL A 13 -1.23 21.16 -9.53
C VAL A 13 -0.09 22.12 -9.18
N THR A 14 -0.43 23.39 -8.92
CA THR A 14 0.46 24.35 -8.27
C THR A 14 0.50 24.02 -6.78
N THR A 15 1.64 23.59 -6.24
CA THR A 15 1.84 23.47 -4.79
C THR A 15 2.78 24.56 -4.30
N ASN A 16 2.17 25.55 -3.62
CA ASN A 16 2.84 26.54 -2.79
C ASN A 16 3.51 25.82 -1.61
N THR A 17 4.84 25.83 -1.54
CA THR A 17 5.60 25.39 -0.35
C THR A 17 5.95 26.60 0.51
N ASN A 18 5.09 26.90 1.46
CA ASN A 18 5.48 27.62 2.67
C ASN A 18 5.26 26.66 3.87
N VAL A 19 5.89 26.99 5.00
CA VAL A 19 5.82 26.37 6.35
C VAL A 19 6.76 25.18 6.72
N LEU A 20 7.71 25.54 7.61
CA LEU A 20 8.16 24.88 8.86
C LEU A 20 9.55 24.20 8.93
N ASN A 21 10.52 25.08 9.20
CA ASN A 21 11.54 24.95 10.25
C ASN A 21 11.11 24.07 11.45
N SER A 22 11.87 23.01 11.74
CA SER A 22 11.99 22.44 13.08
C SER A 22 13.29 21.63 13.19
N GLY A 23 14.08 21.96 14.21
CA GLY A 23 15.50 21.68 14.31
C GLY A 23 15.90 20.20 14.44
N ALA A 24 17.07 19.90 13.88
CA ALA A 24 17.86 18.72 14.23
C ALA A 24 19.25 19.20 14.67
N VAL A 25 19.53 19.07 15.97
CA VAL A 25 20.85 19.26 16.57
C VAL A 25 21.80 18.20 16.04
N VAL A 26 22.90 18.62 15.40
CA VAL A 26 23.97 17.73 14.92
C VAL A 26 25.12 17.72 15.93
N ASN A 27 25.44 16.53 16.47
CA ASN A 27 26.58 16.32 17.33
C ASN A 27 27.83 16.18 16.46
N ALA A 28 28.72 17.17 16.50
CA ALA A 28 29.99 17.18 15.76
C ALA A 28 31.12 16.63 16.64
N SER A 29 31.53 15.39 16.42
CA SER A 29 32.81 14.89 16.94
C SER A 29 33.96 15.51 16.14
N SER A 30 34.71 16.36 16.83
CA SER A 30 35.92 17.05 16.39
C SER A 30 37.11 16.08 16.30
N ASP A 31 37.78 16.02 15.14
CA ASP A 31 39.19 15.65 15.06
C ASP A 31 39.92 16.59 14.09
N GLY A 32 41.10 17.03 14.49
CA GLY A 32 41.75 18.25 14.04
C GLY A 32 42.54 18.13 12.74
N GLY A 33 42.38 19.13 11.87
CA GLY A 33 43.24 19.33 10.70
C GLY A 33 42.61 20.32 9.69
N LEU A 34 43.17 21.54 9.63
CA LEU A 34 43.02 22.60 8.59
C LEU A 34 41.66 22.75 7.87
N PRO A 35 40.94 23.89 8.05
CA PRO A 35 39.61 24.11 7.48
C PRO A 35 39.67 24.54 6.00
N GLN A 36 39.88 23.60 5.08
CA GLN A 36 39.65 23.78 3.64
C GLN A 36 39.17 22.46 3.02
N ALA A 37 37.86 22.22 3.09
CA ALA A 37 37.06 21.20 2.35
C ALA A 37 35.76 20.84 3.10
N GLN A 38 35.41 21.52 4.19
CA GLN A 38 34.24 21.17 5.00
C GLN A 38 32.90 21.58 4.37
N GLY A 39 32.92 22.43 3.33
CA GLY A 39 31.74 22.77 2.53
C GLY A 39 31.23 21.59 1.71
N ASP A 40 32.11 20.83 1.05
CA ASP A 40 31.72 19.68 0.23
C ASP A 40 31.24 18.50 1.07
N SER A 41 31.78 18.34 2.29
CA SER A 41 31.41 17.26 3.21
C SER A 41 29.95 17.34 3.69
N MET A 42 29.44 18.54 4.00
CA MET A 42 28.05 18.69 4.47
C MET A 42 27.04 18.52 3.34
N PHE A 43 27.31 19.07 2.14
CA PHE A 43 26.44 18.90 0.98
C PHE A 43 26.51 17.48 0.41
N SER A 44 27.71 16.87 0.32
CA SER A 44 27.87 15.48 -0.10
C SER A 44 27.20 14.51 0.88
N ASN A 45 27.32 14.72 2.19
CA ASN A 45 26.66 13.88 3.20
C ASN A 45 25.13 14.08 3.19
N GLY A 46 24.65 15.31 2.98
CA GLY A 46 23.24 15.61 2.75
C GLY A 46 22.68 14.90 1.52
N ILE A 47 23.36 15.01 0.38
CA ILE A 47 22.99 14.34 -0.88
C ILE A 47 22.99 12.82 -0.70
N HIS A 48 24.00 12.25 -0.04
CA HIS A 48 24.05 10.82 0.25
C HIS A 48 22.85 10.37 1.11
N THR A 49 22.48 11.15 2.11
CA THR A 49 21.32 10.85 2.97
C THR A 49 20.01 10.88 2.17
N LEU A 50 19.85 11.84 1.25
CA LEU A 50 18.66 11.92 0.39
C LEU A 50 18.58 10.77 -0.61
N PHE A 51 19.71 10.35 -1.20
CA PHE A 51 19.73 9.17 -2.06
C PHE A 51 19.40 7.88 -1.28
N ASN A 52 19.91 7.72 -0.05
CA ASN A 52 19.53 6.60 0.81
C ASN A 52 18.03 6.61 1.14
N ASN A 53 17.48 7.78 1.47
CA ASN A 53 16.05 7.94 1.72
C ASN A 53 15.22 7.66 0.45
N MET A 54 15.68 8.08 -0.72
CA MET A 54 15.02 7.80 -2.01
C MET A 54 14.99 6.30 -2.31
N ASN A 55 16.10 5.60 -2.11
CA ASN A 55 16.20 4.16 -2.29
C ASN A 55 15.26 3.42 -1.32
N MET A 56 15.25 3.80 -0.04
CA MET A 56 14.34 3.24 0.95
C MET A 56 12.86 3.51 0.62
N LEU A 57 12.52 4.72 0.20
CA LEU A 57 11.15 5.08 -0.20
C LEU A 57 10.71 4.28 -1.44
N SER A 58 11.61 4.03 -2.38
CA SER A 58 11.35 3.21 -3.57
C SER A 58 11.09 1.74 -3.20
N GLU A 59 11.89 1.18 -2.29
CA GLU A 59 11.71 -0.19 -1.78
C GLU A 59 10.38 -0.32 -1.02
N GLN A 60 10.10 0.61 -0.09
CA GLN A 60 8.84 0.64 0.65
C GLN A 60 7.62 0.80 -0.27
N ALA A 61 7.74 1.63 -1.32
CA ALA A 61 6.67 1.79 -2.31
C ALA A 61 6.44 0.51 -3.12
N SER A 62 7.51 -0.19 -3.51
CA SER A 62 7.41 -1.48 -4.21
C SER A 62 6.68 -2.52 -3.37
N ASP A 63 7.04 -2.64 -2.10
CA ASP A 63 6.41 -3.62 -1.21
C ASP A 63 4.97 -3.26 -0.90
N LYS A 64 4.67 -1.98 -0.66
CA LYS A 64 3.28 -1.52 -0.51
C LYS A 64 2.45 -1.78 -1.75
N TYR A 65 3.02 -1.61 -2.94
CA TYR A 65 2.33 -1.91 -4.19
C TYR A 65 2.04 -3.41 -4.36
N LYS A 66 3.00 -4.28 -4.04
CA LYS A 66 2.79 -5.75 -4.05
C LYS A 66 1.68 -6.15 -3.09
N MET A 67 1.72 -5.66 -1.85
CA MET A 67 0.70 -5.95 -0.85
C MET A 67 -0.67 -5.40 -1.25
N LEU A 68 -0.73 -4.19 -1.83
CA LEU A 68 -1.95 -3.60 -2.35
C LEU A 68 -2.58 -4.48 -3.42
N GLN A 69 -1.76 -4.97 -4.36
CA GLN A 69 -2.24 -5.84 -5.44
C GLN A 69 -2.76 -7.19 -4.91
N GLU A 70 -2.02 -7.82 -4.01
CA GLU A 70 -2.40 -9.09 -3.41
C GLU A 70 -3.70 -8.96 -2.60
N LYS A 71 -3.80 -7.94 -1.73
CA LYS A 71 -4.99 -7.70 -0.91
C LYS A 71 -6.19 -7.22 -1.73
N ALA A 72 -5.99 -6.51 -2.83
CA ALA A 72 -7.06 -6.15 -3.74
C ALA A 72 -7.64 -7.38 -4.45
N ASN A 73 -6.78 -8.33 -4.85
CA ASN A 73 -7.25 -9.60 -5.41
C ASN A 73 -7.97 -10.43 -4.36
N LEU A 74 -7.40 -10.57 -3.15
CA LEU A 74 -8.05 -11.26 -2.02
C LEU A 74 -9.44 -10.68 -1.72
N SER A 75 -9.58 -9.36 -1.62
CA SER A 75 -10.87 -8.69 -1.38
C SER A 75 -11.90 -9.04 -2.46
N ARG A 76 -11.53 -8.91 -3.73
CA ARG A 76 -12.44 -9.22 -4.86
C ARG A 76 -12.84 -10.69 -4.90
N ASP A 77 -11.87 -11.59 -4.75
CA ASP A 77 -12.10 -13.02 -4.81
C ASP A 77 -12.96 -13.48 -3.61
N ALA A 78 -12.63 -13.02 -2.40
CA ALA A 78 -13.41 -13.32 -1.20
C ALA A 78 -14.86 -12.82 -1.30
N HIS A 79 -15.06 -11.61 -1.83
CA HIS A 79 -16.39 -11.08 -2.09
C HIS A 79 -17.16 -11.91 -3.13
N SER A 80 -16.50 -12.35 -4.20
CA SER A 80 -17.12 -13.23 -5.20
C SER A 80 -17.54 -14.58 -4.61
N MET A 81 -16.67 -15.18 -3.78
CA MET A 81 -16.97 -16.46 -3.11
C MET A 81 -18.09 -16.31 -2.08
N ALA A 82 -18.14 -15.19 -1.35
CA ALA A 82 -19.25 -14.89 -0.44
C ALA A 82 -20.59 -14.78 -1.18
N ASN A 83 -20.61 -14.17 -2.37
CA ASN A 83 -21.80 -14.08 -3.21
C ASN A 83 -22.26 -15.47 -3.72
N GLN A 84 -21.33 -16.34 -4.13
CA GLN A 84 -21.66 -17.72 -4.50
C GLN A 84 -22.27 -18.49 -3.32
N LEU A 85 -21.75 -18.30 -2.11
CA LEU A 85 -22.33 -18.88 -0.89
C LEU A 85 -23.72 -18.31 -0.58
N ASP A 86 -23.95 -17.03 -0.81
CA ASP A 86 -25.26 -16.40 -0.62
C ASP A 86 -26.33 -17.02 -1.54
N GLU A 87 -25.97 -17.32 -2.80
CA GLU A 87 -26.85 -18.01 -3.75
C GLU A 87 -27.21 -19.43 -3.26
N VAL A 88 -26.21 -20.19 -2.78
CA VAL A 88 -26.42 -21.53 -2.20
C VAL A 88 -27.30 -21.45 -0.94
N ILE A 89 -27.05 -20.49 -0.05
CA ILE A 89 -27.87 -20.24 1.13
C ILE A 89 -29.31 -19.89 0.74
N GLY A 90 -29.50 -19.12 -0.34
CA GLY A 90 -30.81 -18.82 -0.92
C GLY A 90 -31.55 -20.09 -1.35
N GLY A 91 -30.89 -20.97 -2.10
CA GLY A 91 -31.48 -22.25 -2.55
C GLY A 91 -31.84 -23.19 -1.39
N VAL A 92 -30.98 -23.29 -0.37
CA VAL A 92 -31.24 -24.06 0.85
C VAL A 92 -32.40 -23.45 1.65
N SER A 93 -32.50 -22.12 1.69
CA SER A 93 -33.58 -21.43 2.41
C SER A 93 -34.96 -21.70 1.81
N VAL A 94 -35.06 -21.88 0.49
CA VAL A 94 -36.31 -22.23 -0.20
C VAL A 94 -36.68 -23.70 0.00
N SER A 95 -35.67 -24.57 0.18
CA SER A 95 -35.84 -26.04 0.21
C SER A 95 -36.26 -26.61 1.58
N GLY A 96 -36.34 -25.79 2.64
CA GLY A 96 -36.82 -26.18 3.98
C GLY A 96 -35.73 -26.23 5.07
N GLN A 97 -36.13 -26.37 6.33
CA GLN A 97 -35.23 -26.28 7.50
C GLN A 97 -34.14 -27.38 7.56
N ASP A 98 -34.37 -28.52 6.91
CA ASP A 98 -33.42 -29.64 6.86
C ASP A 98 -32.60 -29.69 5.57
N ALA A 99 -32.78 -28.71 4.68
CA ALA A 99 -31.98 -28.62 3.48
C ALA A 99 -30.51 -28.37 3.85
N THR A 100 -29.63 -29.10 3.19
CA THR A 100 -28.19 -28.99 3.32
C THR A 100 -27.60 -28.73 1.94
N ALA A 101 -26.50 -27.99 1.91
CA ALA A 101 -25.72 -27.82 0.69
C ALA A 101 -24.23 -27.80 1.01
N GLU A 102 -23.44 -28.11 -0.01
CA GLU A 102 -22.00 -28.09 0.07
C GLU A 102 -21.47 -26.68 -0.23
N ILE A 103 -20.32 -26.35 0.34
CA ILE A 103 -19.58 -25.14 -0.04
C ILE A 103 -19.15 -25.32 -1.51
N PRO A 104 -19.33 -24.30 -2.38
CA PRO A 104 -18.76 -24.32 -3.72
C PRO A 104 -17.27 -24.67 -3.69
N LYS A 105 -16.82 -25.57 -4.57
CA LYS A 105 -15.41 -26.03 -4.60
C LYS A 105 -14.42 -24.87 -4.72
N GLU A 106 -14.75 -23.86 -5.52
CA GLU A 106 -13.95 -22.65 -5.68
C GLU A 106 -13.77 -21.90 -4.35
N ALA A 107 -14.84 -21.72 -3.59
CA ALA A 107 -14.79 -21.08 -2.28
C ALA A 107 -13.99 -21.92 -1.27
N LEU A 108 -14.16 -23.25 -1.29
CA LEU A 108 -13.41 -24.15 -0.42
C LEU A 108 -11.89 -24.10 -0.69
N ASP A 109 -11.49 -24.17 -1.95
CA ASP A 109 -10.09 -24.12 -2.35
C ASP A 109 -9.48 -22.74 -2.06
N PHE A 110 -10.25 -21.67 -2.28
CA PHE A 110 -9.85 -20.32 -1.95
C PHE A 110 -9.59 -20.16 -0.44
N MET A 111 -10.52 -20.63 0.41
CA MET A 111 -10.35 -20.51 1.85
C MET A 111 -9.19 -21.35 2.39
N LYS A 112 -8.91 -22.52 1.79
CA LYS A 112 -7.72 -23.32 2.10
C LYS A 112 -6.44 -22.57 1.73
N LYS A 113 -6.38 -22.03 0.52
CA LYS A 113 -5.21 -21.32 0.00
C LYS A 113 -4.89 -20.06 0.82
N MET A 114 -5.93 -19.32 1.21
CA MET A 114 -5.78 -18.05 1.94
C MET A 114 -5.83 -18.21 3.46
N HIS A 115 -5.93 -19.45 3.97
CA HIS A 115 -6.02 -19.78 5.40
C HIS A 115 -7.10 -18.98 6.15
N ILE A 116 -8.28 -18.83 5.54
CA ILE A 116 -9.39 -18.08 6.14
C ILE A 116 -10.07 -18.97 7.20
N PRO A 117 -10.07 -18.58 8.48
CA PRO A 117 -10.71 -19.37 9.53
C PRO A 117 -12.24 -19.16 9.52
N VAL A 118 -12.99 -20.20 9.85
CA VAL A 118 -14.45 -20.17 10.05
C VAL A 118 -14.72 -20.52 11.50
N ASP A 119 -15.37 -19.62 12.23
CA ASP A 119 -15.63 -19.77 13.68
C ASP A 119 -14.39 -20.14 14.51
N GLY A 120 -13.22 -19.63 14.11
CA GLY A 120 -11.93 -19.90 14.77
C GLY A 120 -11.31 -21.25 14.43
N LEU A 121 -11.89 -22.01 13.50
CA LEU A 121 -11.37 -23.29 13.00
C LEU A 121 -10.84 -23.12 11.57
N SER A 122 -9.89 -23.97 11.18
CA SER A 122 -9.54 -24.10 9.77
C SER A 122 -10.76 -24.65 9.00
N VAL A 123 -10.87 -24.34 7.71
CA VAL A 123 -12.00 -24.84 6.90
C VAL A 123 -12.05 -26.37 6.88
N GLU A 124 -10.90 -27.02 6.94
CA GLU A 124 -10.81 -28.49 6.98
C GLU A 124 -11.35 -29.05 8.30
N ASP A 125 -11.01 -28.43 9.43
CA ASP A 125 -11.50 -28.85 10.74
C ASP A 125 -12.98 -28.51 10.92
N PHE A 126 -13.42 -27.40 10.33
CA PHE A 126 -14.84 -27.04 10.26
C PHE A 126 -15.65 -28.09 9.48
N LEU A 127 -15.15 -28.56 8.34
CA LEU A 127 -15.79 -29.63 7.55
C LEU A 127 -15.74 -30.99 8.23
N LYS A 128 -14.65 -31.33 8.94
CA LYS A 128 -14.58 -32.57 9.73
C LYS A 128 -15.61 -32.60 10.86
N LYS A 129 -15.86 -31.45 11.50
CA LYS A 129 -16.80 -31.33 12.62
C LYS A 129 -18.26 -31.31 12.17
N ASN A 130 -18.55 -30.68 11.03
CA ASN A 130 -19.92 -30.42 10.58
C ASN A 130 -20.37 -31.33 9.42
N GLY A 131 -19.45 -32.06 8.78
CA GLY A 131 -19.69 -32.81 7.55
C GLY A 131 -19.54 -31.94 6.30
N THR A 132 -19.59 -32.58 5.12
CA THR A 132 -19.59 -31.88 3.82
C THR A 132 -20.91 -31.19 3.50
N ASN A 133 -22.02 -31.74 4.01
CA ASN A 133 -23.36 -31.18 3.85
C ASN A 133 -23.67 -30.22 5.00
N LEU A 134 -23.57 -28.92 4.72
CA LEU A 134 -23.74 -27.89 5.72
C LEU A 134 -25.19 -27.38 5.75
N LYS A 135 -25.68 -27.14 6.97
CA LYS A 135 -26.95 -26.45 7.19
C LYS A 135 -26.80 -24.96 6.93
N LYS A 136 -27.93 -24.28 6.70
CA LYS A 136 -28.00 -22.81 6.50
C LYS A 136 -27.13 -22.01 7.48
N GLY A 137 -27.19 -22.32 8.78
CA GLY A 137 -26.40 -21.60 9.78
C GLY A 137 -24.88 -21.75 9.61
N GLN A 138 -24.42 -22.92 9.19
CA GLN A 138 -23.00 -23.19 8.94
C GLN A 138 -22.53 -22.52 7.65
N LEU A 139 -23.34 -22.55 6.59
CA LEU A 139 -23.05 -21.81 5.35
C LEU A 139 -23.00 -20.30 5.61
N GLN A 140 -23.88 -19.80 6.48
CA GLN A 140 -23.85 -18.40 6.90
C GLN A 140 -22.56 -18.06 7.66
N ALA A 141 -22.06 -18.95 8.53
CA ALA A 141 -20.78 -18.75 9.22
C ALA A 141 -19.61 -18.66 8.22
N VAL A 142 -19.58 -19.53 7.21
CA VAL A 142 -18.57 -19.52 6.13
C VAL A 142 -18.66 -18.21 5.32
N LYS A 143 -19.87 -17.80 4.93
CA LYS A 143 -20.11 -16.52 4.24
C LYS A 143 -19.59 -15.35 5.07
N ASN A 144 -19.98 -15.29 6.36
CA ASN A 144 -19.57 -14.21 7.25
C ASN A 144 -18.04 -14.15 7.42
N ALA A 145 -17.36 -15.30 7.43
CA ALA A 145 -15.90 -15.35 7.47
C ALA A 145 -15.26 -14.74 6.20
N LEU A 146 -15.79 -15.09 5.02
CA LEU A 146 -15.32 -14.52 3.74
C LEU A 146 -15.61 -13.01 3.63
N GLU A 147 -16.79 -12.56 4.03
CA GLU A 147 -17.13 -11.12 4.06
C GLU A 147 -16.25 -10.35 5.02
N THR A 148 -15.96 -10.92 6.20
CA THR A 148 -15.04 -10.32 7.18
C THR A 148 -13.64 -10.18 6.60
N GLU A 149 -13.12 -11.21 5.94
CA GLU A 149 -11.80 -11.14 5.29
C GLU A 149 -11.79 -10.15 4.13
N SER A 150 -12.84 -10.13 3.31
CA SER A 150 -13.01 -9.17 2.21
C SER A 150 -12.98 -7.73 2.71
N ASN A 151 -13.76 -7.42 3.75
CA ASN A 151 -13.82 -6.08 4.33
C ASN A 151 -12.46 -5.68 4.89
N ARG A 152 -11.81 -6.57 5.65
CA ARG A 152 -10.46 -6.33 6.19
C ARG A 152 -9.42 -6.10 5.09
N ALA A 153 -9.47 -6.88 4.02
CA ALA A 153 -8.59 -6.71 2.86
C ALA A 153 -8.87 -5.38 2.13
N SER A 154 -10.13 -4.99 2.00
CA SER A 154 -10.55 -3.73 1.37
C SER A 154 -10.10 -2.50 2.17
N ASP A 155 -10.19 -2.58 3.50
CA ASP A 155 -9.68 -1.55 4.40
C ASP A 155 -8.16 -1.42 4.27
N PHE A 156 -7.45 -2.55 4.21
CA PHE A 156 -6.01 -2.55 3.98
C PHE A 156 -5.64 -1.94 2.64
N VAL A 157 -6.38 -2.24 1.57
CA VAL A 157 -6.18 -1.67 0.22
C VAL A 157 -6.35 -0.16 0.26
N SER A 158 -7.43 0.32 0.86
CA SER A 158 -7.72 1.75 1.01
C SER A 158 -6.62 2.47 1.81
N GLN A 159 -6.18 1.85 2.92
CA GLN A 159 -5.09 2.38 3.74
C GLN A 159 -3.75 2.38 2.98
N SER A 160 -3.43 1.31 2.27
CA SER A 160 -2.19 1.17 1.51
C SER A 160 -2.12 2.14 0.34
N GLN A 161 -3.24 2.43 -0.29
CA GLN A 161 -3.33 3.46 -1.33
C GLN A 161 -2.99 4.85 -0.78
N LEU A 162 -3.53 5.22 0.39
CA LEU A 162 -3.21 6.50 1.05
C LEU A 162 -1.73 6.57 1.46
N GLN A 163 -1.18 5.49 2.00
CA GLN A 163 0.24 5.41 2.34
C GLN A 163 1.13 5.55 1.10
N LEU A 164 0.77 4.91 -0.01
CA LEU A 164 1.50 5.02 -1.28
C LEU A 164 1.46 6.45 -1.82
N GLN A 165 0.32 7.14 -1.75
CA GLN A 165 0.24 8.56 -2.11
C GLN A 165 1.18 9.41 -1.23
N GLY A 166 1.23 9.14 0.07
CA GLY A 166 2.18 9.80 0.97
C GLY A 166 3.64 9.51 0.66
N LEU A 167 3.98 8.27 0.27
CA LEU A 167 5.33 7.89 -0.17
C LEU A 167 5.72 8.60 -1.47
N LEU A 168 4.80 8.70 -2.44
CA LEU A 168 5.03 9.43 -3.69
C LEU A 168 5.24 10.93 -3.45
N GLN A 169 4.48 11.53 -2.53
CA GLN A 169 4.72 12.92 -2.12
C GLN A 169 6.11 13.10 -1.51
N LYS A 170 6.51 12.21 -0.58
CA LYS A 170 7.87 12.23 0.02
C LYS A 170 8.97 12.01 -1.02
N TYR A 171 8.74 11.13 -1.99
CA TYR A 171 9.67 10.87 -3.10
C TYR A 171 9.88 12.14 -3.94
N ASN A 172 8.78 12.80 -4.36
CA ASN A 172 8.86 14.05 -5.13
C ASN A 172 9.56 15.17 -4.35
N VAL A 173 9.32 15.27 -3.04
CA VAL A 173 10.02 16.23 -2.17
C VAL A 173 11.52 15.93 -2.10
N THR A 174 11.90 14.66 -1.99
CA THR A 174 13.32 14.24 -1.96
C THR A 174 14.02 14.59 -3.26
N VAL A 175 13.40 14.34 -4.41
CA VAL A 175 13.94 14.72 -5.74
C VAL A 175 14.08 16.24 -5.87
N SER A 176 13.09 17.00 -5.44
CA SER A 176 13.16 18.47 -5.43
C SER A 176 14.31 18.97 -4.56
N LEU A 177 14.51 18.37 -3.38
CA LEU A 177 15.60 18.72 -2.47
C LEU A 177 16.99 18.36 -3.04
N ILE A 178 17.12 17.23 -3.74
CA ILE A 178 18.35 16.88 -4.47
C ILE A 178 18.66 17.93 -5.54
N ASN A 179 17.65 18.32 -6.33
CA ASN A 179 17.83 19.34 -7.37
C ASN A 179 18.23 20.70 -6.77
N ALA A 180 17.64 21.07 -5.63
CA ALA A 180 17.99 22.29 -4.90
C ALA A 180 19.45 22.25 -4.39
N MET A 181 19.90 21.13 -3.83
CA MET A 181 21.30 20.97 -3.40
C MET A 181 22.28 20.98 -4.57
N GLN A 182 21.95 20.36 -5.71
CA GLN A 182 22.77 20.41 -6.92
C GLN A 182 22.91 21.85 -7.43
N THR A 183 21.83 22.62 -7.39
CA THR A 183 21.84 24.04 -7.78
C THR A 183 22.72 24.87 -6.85
N LEU A 184 22.60 24.65 -5.53
CA LEU A 184 23.41 25.35 -4.53
C LEU A 184 24.89 25.00 -4.68
N LEU A 185 25.24 23.73 -4.91
CA LEU A 185 26.61 23.30 -5.21
C LEU A 185 27.16 23.98 -6.48
N ALA A 186 26.35 24.08 -7.53
CA ALA A 186 26.75 24.78 -8.76
C ALA A 186 26.98 26.29 -8.51
N GLU A 187 26.15 26.92 -7.69
CA GLU A 187 26.28 28.33 -7.31
C GLU A 187 27.49 28.59 -6.40
N MET A 188 27.79 27.68 -5.47
CA MET A 188 29.01 27.72 -4.66
C MET A 188 30.25 27.57 -5.53
N ASN A 189 30.28 26.60 -6.45
CA ASN A 189 31.38 26.42 -7.39
C ASN A 189 31.59 27.66 -8.27
N LYS A 190 30.49 28.29 -8.72
CA LYS A 190 30.54 29.54 -9.48
C LYS A 190 31.07 30.71 -8.63
N THR A 191 30.64 30.83 -7.38
CA THR A 191 31.09 31.88 -6.45
C THR A 191 32.59 31.75 -6.13
N ILE A 192 33.07 30.53 -5.88
CA ILE A 192 34.49 30.25 -5.68
C ILE A 192 35.29 30.60 -6.94
N ALA A 193 34.83 30.17 -8.12
CA ALA A 193 35.48 30.49 -9.39
C ALA A 193 35.53 31.99 -9.70
N GLN A 194 34.53 32.76 -9.24
CA GLN A 194 34.51 34.23 -9.37
C GLN A 194 35.42 34.94 -8.36
N ASN A 195 35.65 34.38 -7.18
CA ASN A 195 36.53 34.96 -6.15
C ASN A 195 38.03 34.64 -6.36
N ILE A 196 38.38 33.68 -7.22
CA ILE A 196 39.77 33.32 -7.56
C ILE A 196 40.26 34.11 -8.79
N ARG A 197 39.43 34.98 -9.36
CA ARG A 197 39.77 35.86 -10.50
C ARG A 197 39.99 37.29 -10.04
#